data_AF-A0A2E5Z8S8-F1
#
_entry.id   AF-A0A2E5Z8S8-F1
#
_cell.length_a   1.000
_cell.length_b   1.000
_cell.length_c   1.000
_cell.angle_alpha   90.00
_cell.angle_beta   90.00
_cell.angle_gamma   90.00
#
_symmetry.space_group_name_H-M   'P 1'
#
loop_
_entity.id
_entity.type
_entity.pdbx_description
1 polymer ?
#
loop_
_entity_poly.entity_id
_entity_poly.type
_entity_poly.pdbx_seq_one_letter_code
_entity_poly.pdbx_strand_id
1 'polypeptide(L)'
;MLKTLKLQLVFILGLLALLISTACDDTDRLVEAGWNKPTNISPTYVMTPDLNEESLQVVKDGIAKAQEYLGNYGPLKVFIIGTDIESANVVAREFCEWTYEGQGRIDECFDDEQGIEIR
;
A
#
# COMPACT_ATOMS: atom_id res chain seq x y z
N MET A 1 -38.45 23.92 15.34
CA MET A 1 -37.84 24.02 14.00
C MET A 1 -36.44 24.61 14.02
N LEU A 2 -36.23 25.86 14.45
CA LEU A 2 -34.91 26.53 14.37
C LEU A 2 -33.79 25.88 15.23
N LYS A 3 -34.11 25.34 16.41
CA LYS A 3 -33.14 24.65 17.29
C LYS A 3 -32.64 23.32 16.70
N THR A 4 -33.54 22.56 16.10
CA THR A 4 -33.23 21.27 15.45
C THR A 4 -32.33 21.48 14.22
N LEU A 5 -32.59 22.54 13.45
CA LEU A 5 -31.78 22.92 12.30
C LEU A 5 -30.36 23.35 12.71
N LYS A 6 -30.22 24.14 13.79
CA LYS A 6 -28.90 24.50 14.33
C LYS A 6 -28.12 23.30 14.84
N LEU A 7 -28.78 22.35 15.51
CA LEU A 7 -28.13 21.14 16.02
C LEU A 7 -27.64 20.24 14.88
N GLN A 8 -28.46 20.05 13.84
CA GLN A 8 -28.05 19.30 12.64
C GLN A 8 -26.88 19.98 11.92
N LEU A 9 -26.89 21.30 11.80
CA LEU A 9 -25.80 22.04 11.16
C LEU A 9 -24.48 21.90 11.93
N VAL A 10 -24.52 21.98 13.27
CA VAL A 10 -23.35 21.75 14.12
C VAL A 10 -22.83 20.32 13.99
N PHE A 11 -23.73 19.34 13.92
CA PHE A 11 -23.36 17.93 13.74
C PHE A 11 -22.69 17.69 12.38
N ILE A 12 -23.23 18.27 11.30
CA ILE A 12 -22.66 18.18 9.95
C ILE A 12 -21.29 18.88 9.89
N LEU A 13 -21.15 20.07 10.48
CA LEU A 13 -19.88 20.79 10.52
C LEU A 13 -18.83 20.03 11.37
N GLY A 14 -19.24 19.41 12.46
CA GLY A 14 -18.37 18.56 13.29
C GLY A 14 -17.90 17.31 12.55
N LEU A 15 -18.81 16.62 11.84
CA LEU A 15 -18.46 15.49 10.98
C LEU A 15 -17.52 15.91 9.84
N LEU A 16 -17.76 17.06 9.21
CA LEU A 16 -16.90 17.57 8.15
C LEU A 16 -15.50 17.91 8.66
N ALA A 17 -15.38 18.55 9.83
CA ALA A 17 -14.10 18.85 10.46
C ALA A 17 -13.33 17.57 10.82
N LEU A 18 -14.02 16.54 11.32
CA LEU A 18 -13.43 15.24 11.63
C LEU A 18 -12.90 14.54 10.36
N LEU A 19 -13.68 14.54 9.28
CA LEU A 19 -13.27 13.96 7.99
C LEU A 19 -12.06 14.68 7.37
N ILE A 20 -11.98 16.02 7.51
CA ILE A 20 -10.82 16.80 7.02
C ILE A 20 -9.55 16.45 7.82
N SER A 21 -9.67 16.24 9.14
CA SER A 21 -8.51 15.95 9.99
C SER A 21 -7.83 14.61 9.68
N THR A 22 -8.61 13.57 9.34
CA THR A 22 -8.04 12.24 9.03
C THR A 22 -7.37 12.18 7.67
N ALA A 23 -7.82 12.98 6.69
CA ALA A 23 -7.21 13.02 5.35
C ALA A 23 -5.88 13.80 5.30
N CYS A 24 -5.65 14.74 6.22
CA CYS A 24 -4.40 15.48 6.33
C CYS A 24 -3.23 14.59 6.81
N ASP A 25 -3.50 13.65 7.72
CA ASP A 25 -2.45 12.85 8.39
C ASP A 25 -1.61 12.01 7.42
N ASP A 26 -2.26 11.32 6.47
CA ASP A 26 -1.55 10.50 5.49
C ASP A 26 -0.70 11.31 4.51
N THR A 27 -1.14 12.51 4.14
CA THR A 27 -0.39 13.37 3.22
C THR A 27 0.90 13.86 3.88
N ASP A 28 0.80 14.36 5.11
CA ASP A 28 1.95 14.86 5.85
C ASP A 28 2.95 13.72 6.14
N ARG A 29 2.45 12.54 6.54
CA ARG A 29 3.27 11.33 6.72
C ARG A 29 4.05 10.96 5.46
N LEU A 30 3.41 10.98 4.29
CA LEU A 30 4.06 10.66 3.01
C LEU A 30 5.09 11.72 2.60
N VAL A 31 4.82 12.99 2.86
CA VAL A 31 5.76 14.10 2.64
C VAL A 31 6.99 13.96 3.54
N GLU A 32 6.79 13.66 4.83
CA GLU A 32 7.87 13.42 5.79
C GLU A 32 8.72 12.20 5.39
N ALA A 33 8.07 11.14 4.89
CA ALA A 33 8.73 9.95 4.34
C ALA A 33 9.42 10.20 2.99
N GLY A 34 9.24 11.39 2.38
CA GLY A 34 9.93 11.79 1.16
C GLY A 34 9.27 11.36 -0.15
N TRP A 35 8.01 10.91 -0.12
CA TRP A 35 7.26 10.49 -1.33
C TRP A 35 6.87 11.64 -2.26
N ASN A 36 7.08 12.89 -1.83
CA ASN A 36 6.81 14.09 -2.62
C ASN A 36 7.98 14.52 -3.53
N LYS A 37 9.08 13.76 -3.57
CA LYS A 37 10.25 14.06 -4.40
C LYS A 37 10.87 12.79 -4.98
N PRO A 38 11.54 12.87 -6.15
CA PRO A 38 12.22 11.73 -6.72
C PRO A 38 13.36 11.21 -5.83
N THR A 39 13.65 9.92 -5.94
CA THR A 39 14.74 9.21 -5.27
C THR A 39 15.63 8.48 -6.27
N ASN A 40 16.84 8.10 -5.84
CA ASN A 40 17.74 7.21 -6.58
C ASN A 40 17.72 5.77 -6.02
N ILE A 41 16.87 5.49 -5.04
CA ILE A 41 16.71 4.14 -4.48
C ILE A 41 16.09 3.26 -5.56
N SER A 42 16.74 2.12 -5.82
CA SER A 42 16.23 1.12 -6.76
C SER A 42 15.12 0.29 -6.08
N PRO A 43 14.07 -0.11 -6.82
CA PRO A 43 13.07 -1.03 -6.29
C PRO A 43 13.68 -2.37 -5.89
N THR A 44 13.15 -2.98 -4.84
CA THR A 44 13.45 -4.37 -4.48
C THR A 44 12.33 -5.28 -4.97
N TYR A 45 12.67 -6.54 -5.25
CA TYR A 45 11.75 -7.50 -5.84
C TYR A 45 11.75 -8.78 -5.02
N VAL A 46 10.55 -9.28 -4.75
CA VAL A 46 10.30 -10.59 -4.15
C VAL A 46 9.41 -11.34 -5.12
N MET A 47 9.76 -12.58 -5.44
CA MET A 47 9.06 -13.39 -6.44
C MET A 47 8.91 -14.81 -5.94
N THR A 48 7.77 -15.42 -6.23
CA THR A 48 7.55 -16.85 -5.96
C THR A 48 8.47 -17.72 -6.83
N PRO A 49 8.95 -18.88 -6.32
CA PRO A 49 9.90 -19.74 -7.02
C PRO A 49 9.32 -20.49 -8.23
N ASP A 50 8.00 -20.52 -8.40
CA ASP A 50 7.33 -21.11 -9.57
C ASP A 50 7.42 -20.21 -10.82
N LEU A 51 7.89 -18.97 -10.66
CA LEU A 51 8.19 -18.05 -11.74
C LEU A 51 9.67 -18.10 -12.14
N ASN A 52 9.95 -17.71 -13.38
CA ASN A 52 11.30 -17.69 -13.94
C ASN A 52 11.85 -16.26 -14.08
N GLU A 53 13.13 -16.13 -14.44
CA GLU A 53 13.78 -14.83 -14.63
C GLU A 53 13.10 -13.98 -15.71
N GLU A 54 12.49 -14.60 -16.73
CA GLU A 54 11.71 -13.88 -17.75
C GLU A 54 10.55 -13.12 -17.13
N SER A 55 9.83 -13.74 -16.19
CA SER A 55 8.73 -13.10 -15.45
C SER A 55 9.24 -11.90 -14.63
N LEU A 56 10.37 -12.05 -13.95
CA LEU A 56 11.01 -10.96 -13.21
C LEU A 56 11.41 -9.80 -14.15
N GLN A 57 11.97 -10.12 -15.32
CA GLN A 57 12.42 -9.11 -16.27
C GLN A 57 11.26 -8.29 -16.84
N VAL A 58 10.13 -8.94 -17.17
CA VAL A 58 8.92 -8.23 -17.64
C VAL A 58 8.44 -7.21 -16.61
N VAL A 59 8.42 -7.58 -15.33
CA VAL A 59 8.01 -6.66 -14.25
C VAL A 59 9.02 -5.52 -14.09
N LYS A 60 10.33 -5.81 -14.09
CA LYS A 60 11.40 -4.80 -14.04
C LYS A 60 11.28 -3.80 -15.19
N ASP A 61 11.01 -4.26 -16.40
CA ASP A 61 10.86 -3.40 -17.58
C ASP A 61 9.63 -2.49 -17.45
N GLY A 62 8.51 -3.02 -16.94
CA GLY A 62 7.30 -2.24 -16.65
C GLY A 62 7.54 -1.15 -15.61
N ILE A 63 8.21 -1.49 -14.50
CA ILE A 63 8.58 -0.52 -13.45
C ILE A 63 9.55 0.53 -13.99
N ALA A 64 10.54 0.14 -14.79
CA ALA A 64 11.47 1.08 -15.41
C ALA A 64 10.74 2.08 -16.32
N LYS A 65 9.75 1.61 -17.10
CA LYS A 65 8.91 2.50 -17.92
C LYS A 65 8.03 3.42 -17.10
N ALA A 66 7.46 2.94 -16.00
CA ALA A 66 6.72 3.78 -15.07
C ALA A 66 7.63 4.86 -14.45
N GLN A 67 8.85 4.52 -14.05
CA GLN A 67 9.84 5.46 -13.51
C GLN A 67 10.30 6.49 -14.55
N GLU A 68 10.46 6.09 -15.82
CA GLU A 68 10.78 6.99 -16.93
C GLU A 68 9.68 8.03 -17.15
N TYR A 69 8.41 7.61 -17.08
CA TYR A 69 7.27 8.47 -17.37
C TYR A 69 6.81 9.32 -16.18
N LEU A 70 6.70 8.70 -14.98
CA LEU A 70 6.17 9.34 -13.78
C LEU A 70 7.26 9.92 -12.87
N GLY A 71 8.51 9.46 -13.00
CA GLY A 71 9.60 9.72 -12.05
C GLY A 71 9.80 8.57 -11.07
N ASN A 72 10.99 8.49 -10.47
CA ASN A 72 11.31 7.46 -9.48
C ASN A 72 10.94 7.93 -8.06
N TYR A 73 9.88 7.39 -7.47
CA TYR A 73 9.44 7.67 -6.10
C TYR A 73 9.47 6.38 -5.28
N GLY A 74 9.75 6.45 -3.99
CA GLY A 74 9.92 5.24 -3.18
C GLY A 74 10.49 5.49 -1.78
N PRO A 75 10.92 4.42 -1.09
CA PRO A 75 11.34 3.11 -1.63
C PRO A 75 10.19 2.19 -2.06
N LEU A 76 10.32 1.56 -3.23
CA LEU A 76 9.38 0.55 -3.73
C LEU A 76 9.89 -0.87 -3.43
N LYS A 77 9.01 -1.71 -2.89
CA LYS A 77 9.18 -3.16 -2.79
C LYS A 77 8.07 -3.81 -3.62
N VAL A 78 8.45 -4.60 -4.62
CA VAL A 78 7.55 -5.21 -5.60
C VAL A 78 7.42 -6.69 -5.29
N PHE A 79 6.19 -7.16 -5.09
CA PHE A 79 5.87 -8.56 -4.83
C PHE A 79 5.24 -9.16 -6.08
N ILE A 80 5.85 -10.21 -6.63
CA ILE A 80 5.46 -10.88 -7.87
C ILE A 80 4.95 -12.27 -7.51
N ILE A 81 3.66 -12.49 -7.68
CA ILE A 81 2.97 -13.71 -7.27
C ILE A 81 2.70 -14.59 -8.50
N GLY A 82 3.18 -15.82 -8.44
CA GLY A 82 2.90 -16.87 -9.41
C GLY A 82 1.58 -17.59 -9.13
N THR A 83 1.50 -18.84 -9.57
CA THR A 83 0.29 -19.69 -9.47
C THR A 83 0.37 -20.73 -8.37
N ASP A 84 1.58 -21.02 -7.85
CA ASP A 84 1.76 -21.93 -6.73
C ASP A 84 1.26 -21.28 -5.43
N ILE A 85 0.19 -21.85 -4.85
CA ILE A 85 -0.50 -21.30 -3.67
C ILE A 85 0.42 -21.25 -2.46
N GLU A 86 1.15 -22.33 -2.17
CA GLU A 86 2.05 -22.40 -1.01
C GLU A 86 3.15 -21.33 -1.10
N SER A 87 3.71 -21.13 -2.29
CA SER A 87 4.67 -20.05 -2.55
C SER A 87 4.05 -18.66 -2.43
N ALA A 88 2.83 -18.49 -2.94
CA ALA A 88 2.09 -17.23 -2.84
C ALA A 88 1.81 -16.86 -1.39
N ASN A 89 1.45 -17.83 -0.53
CA ASN A 89 1.24 -17.65 0.90
C ASN A 89 2.50 -17.11 1.59
N VAL A 90 3.68 -17.62 1.25
CA VAL A 90 4.96 -17.12 1.82
C VAL A 90 5.19 -15.66 1.45
N VAL A 91 5.03 -15.31 0.17
CA VAL A 91 5.26 -13.94 -0.31
C VAL A 91 4.19 -12.97 0.22
N ALA A 92 2.95 -13.42 0.35
CA ALA A 92 1.86 -12.65 0.92
C ALA A 92 2.09 -12.34 2.41
N ARG A 93 2.62 -13.31 3.18
CA ARG A 93 3.05 -13.06 4.57
C ARG A 93 4.18 -12.04 4.62
N GLU A 94 5.17 -12.15 3.75
CA GLU A 94 6.26 -11.16 3.67
C GLU A 94 5.75 -9.75 3.31
N PHE A 95 4.73 -9.64 2.45
CA PHE A 95 4.06 -8.38 2.17
C PHE A 95 3.41 -7.79 3.43
N CYS A 96 2.66 -8.59 4.19
CA CYS A 96 1.99 -8.15 5.41
C CYS A 96 2.98 -7.76 6.51
N GLU A 97 4.05 -8.53 6.69
CA GLU A 97 5.14 -8.21 7.61
C GLU A 97 5.82 -6.89 7.24
N TRP A 98 6.12 -6.67 5.96
CA TRP A 98 6.74 -5.43 5.49
C TRP A 98 5.81 -4.21 5.64
N THR A 99 4.51 -4.39 5.38
CA THR A 99 3.53 -3.30 5.39
C THR A 99 3.13 -2.88 6.81
N TYR A 100 2.98 -3.86 7.71
CA TYR A 100 2.41 -3.67 9.04
C TYR A 100 3.38 -4.03 10.17
N GLU A 101 4.69 -3.96 9.91
CA GLU A 101 5.73 -4.20 10.92
C GLU A 101 5.44 -3.38 12.19
N GLY A 102 5.40 -4.06 13.34
CA GLY A 102 5.17 -3.43 14.64
C GLY A 102 3.75 -2.91 14.89
N GLN A 103 2.80 -3.12 13.97
CA GLN A 103 1.44 -2.58 14.07
C GLN A 103 0.40 -3.61 14.56
N GLY A 104 0.79 -4.87 14.78
CA GLY A 104 -0.11 -5.92 15.26
C GLY A 104 -1.22 -6.30 14.26
N ARG A 105 -1.08 -5.90 12.99
CA ARG A 105 -2.06 -6.15 11.90
C ARG A 105 -1.57 -7.19 10.88
N ILE A 106 -0.50 -7.91 11.19
CA ILE A 106 0.10 -8.87 10.26
C ILE A 106 -0.89 -10.02 9.98
N ASP A 107 -1.51 -10.57 11.03
CA ASP A 107 -2.47 -11.66 10.90
C ASP A 107 -3.77 -11.19 10.23
N GLU A 108 -4.29 -10.00 10.57
CA GLU A 108 -5.45 -9.41 9.87
C GLU A 108 -5.16 -9.23 8.37
N CYS A 109 -4.01 -8.64 8.03
CA CYS A 109 -3.60 -8.49 6.64
C CYS A 109 -3.56 -9.85 5.93
N PHE A 110 -2.92 -10.85 6.54
CA PHE A 110 -2.69 -12.14 5.91
C PHE A 110 -3.97 -13.00 5.84
N ASP A 111 -4.68 -13.16 6.95
CA ASP A 111 -5.80 -14.07 7.10
C ASP A 111 -7.13 -13.48 6.67
N ASP A 112 -7.28 -12.15 6.61
CA ASP A 112 -8.56 -11.49 6.29
C ASP A 112 -8.50 -10.65 5.00
N GLU A 113 -7.37 -9.99 4.70
CA GLU A 113 -7.25 -9.07 3.56
C GLU A 113 -6.60 -9.69 2.31
N GLN A 114 -5.64 -10.62 2.45
CA GLN A 114 -5.09 -11.35 1.30
C GLN A 114 -6.16 -12.31 0.74
N GLY A 115 -6.30 -12.41 -0.58
CA GLY A 115 -7.39 -13.19 -1.20
C GLY A 115 -7.49 -14.63 -0.70
N ILE A 116 -8.69 -15.21 -0.67
CA ILE A 116 -8.95 -16.57 -0.14
C ILE A 116 -8.12 -17.64 -0.86
N GLU A 117 -7.75 -17.41 -2.13
CA GLU A 117 -6.91 -18.33 -2.91
C GLU A 117 -5.41 -18.22 -2.57
N ILE A 118 -5.02 -17.26 -1.72
CA ILE A 118 -3.67 -17.01 -1.19
C ILE A 118 -3.66 -17.34 0.31
N ARG A 119 -4.51 -18.27 0.77
CA ARG A 119 -4.55 -18.79 2.14
C ARG A 119 -4.54 -20.31 2.11
#